data_AF-A0A937PUL1-F1
#
_entry.id   AF-A0A937PUL1-F1
#
_cell.length_a   1.000
_cell.length_b   1.000
_cell.length_c   1.000
_cell.angle_alpha   90.00
_cell.angle_beta   90.00
_cell.angle_gamma   90.00
#
_symmetry.space_group_name_H-M   'P 1'
#
loop_
_entity.id
_entity.type
_entity.pdbx_description
1 polymer ?
#
loop_
_entity_poly.entity_id
_entity_poly.type
_entity_poly.pdbx_seq_one_letter_code
_entity_poly.pdbx_strand_id
1 'polypeptide(L)' 'MNATPKNTPTHAWLTATMRSGRRRIETLGWKRLAGIYYAARPGSKVRKAINAEARRCGYTPSTILALNAE' A
#
# COMPACT_ATOMS: atom_id res chain seq x y z
N MET A 1 29.51 -1.33 -1.27
CA MET A 1 28.51 -2.38 -1.04
C MET A 1 27.14 -1.72 -0.95
N ASN A 2 26.33 -1.82 -2.01
CA ASN A 2 25.00 -1.18 -2.02
C ASN A 2 24.03 -2.01 -1.18
N ALA A 3 23.64 -1.48 -0.02
CA ALA A 3 22.64 -2.10 0.83
C ALA A 3 21.30 -2.12 0.09
N THR A 4 20.90 -3.29 -0.40
CA THR A 4 19.56 -3.51 -0.96
C THR A 4 18.56 -3.12 0.13
N PRO A 5 17.66 -2.14 -0.08
CA PRO A 5 16.76 -1.71 0.97
C PRO A 5 15.84 -2.89 1.32
N LYS A 6 16.01 -3.48 2.52
CA LYS A 6 15.17 -4.59 3.02
C LYS A 6 13.70 -4.21 2.84
N ASN A 7 12.97 -5.01 2.06
CA ASN A 7 11.52 -4.87 2.00
C ASN A 7 10.96 -5.13 3.40
N THR A 8 10.07 -4.27 3.88
CA THR A 8 9.33 -4.57 5.11
C THR A 8 8.42 -5.79 4.86
N PRO A 9 8.18 -6.65 5.86
CA PRO A 9 7.28 -7.80 5.73
C PRO A 9 5.90 -7.39 5.19
N THR A 10 5.38 -6.26 5.65
CA THR A 10 4.11 -5.67 5.18
C THR A 10 4.14 -5.28 3.71
N HIS A 11 5.24 -4.70 3.22
CA HIS A 11 5.37 -4.34 1.82
C HIS A 11 5.41 -5.60 0.95
N ALA A 12 6.23 -6.59 1.32
CA ALA A 12 6.30 -7.86 0.60
C ALA A 12 4.93 -8.55 0.55
N TRP A 13 4.19 -8.57 1.66
CA TRP A 13 2.85 -9.12 1.72
C TRP A 13 1.86 -8.34 0.84
N LEU A 14 1.87 -7.00 0.85
CA LEU A 14 0.97 -6.18 0.01
C LEU A 14 1.18 -6.41 -1.48
N THR A 15 2.44 -6.55 -1.90
CA THR A 15 2.80 -6.73 -3.31
C THR A 15 2.80 -8.20 -3.75
N ALA A 16 2.56 -9.15 -2.85
CA ALA A 16 2.53 -10.56 -3.18
C ALA A 16 1.35 -10.88 -4.11
N THR A 17 1.65 -11.62 -5.18
CA THR A 17 0.66 -12.14 -6.13
C THR A 17 -0.11 -13.30 -5.48
N MET A 18 -1.43 -13.24 -5.56
CA MET A 18 -2.32 -14.31 -5.09
C MET A 18 -2.55 -15.35 -6.18
N ARG A 19 -3.22 -16.46 -5.84
CA ARG A 19 -3.61 -17.50 -6.82
C ARG A 19 -4.43 -16.95 -8.00
N SER A 20 -5.16 -15.86 -7.79
CA SER A 20 -5.92 -15.16 -8.83
C SER A 20 -5.08 -14.32 -9.79
N GLY A 21 -3.76 -14.27 -9.62
CA GLY A 21 -2.85 -13.44 -10.41
C GLY A 21 -2.82 -11.96 -9.99
N ARG A 22 -3.71 -11.54 -9.07
CA ARG A 22 -3.76 -10.16 -8.56
C ARG A 22 -2.85 -9.99 -7.34
N ARG A 23 -2.29 -8.79 -7.16
CA ARG A 23 -1.56 -8.43 -5.93
C ARG A 23 -2.55 -8.15 -4.80
N ARG A 24 -2.19 -8.44 -3.54
CA ARG A 24 -3.09 -8.18 -2.39
C ARG A 24 -3.54 -6.72 -2.33
N ILE A 25 -2.65 -5.78 -2.62
CA ILE A 25 -2.96 -4.34 -2.62
C ILE A 25 -4.09 -3.96 -3.59
N GLU A 26 -4.29 -4.72 -4.67
CA GLU A 26 -5.34 -4.47 -5.67
C GLU A 26 -6.71 -5.02 -5.25
N THR A 27 -6.77 -5.84 -4.20
CA THR A 27 -7.99 -6.52 -3.75
C THR A 27 -8.45 -6.09 -2.37
N LEU A 28 -7.58 -5.45 -1.59
CA LEU A 28 -7.95 -4.91 -0.29
C LEU A 28 -8.82 -3.66 -0.45
N GLY A 29 -9.86 -3.55 0.36
CA GLY A 29 -10.69 -2.34 0.43
C GLY A 29 -9.92 -1.14 0.98
N TRP A 30 -10.32 0.07 0.58
CA TRP A 30 -9.66 1.32 0.95
C TRP A 30 -9.56 1.54 2.47
N LYS A 31 -10.59 1.19 3.25
CA LYS A 31 -10.56 1.22 4.73
C LYS A 31 -9.38 0.43 5.32
N ARG A 32 -9.12 -0.78 4.80
CA ARG A 32 -7.99 -1.58 5.27
C ARG A 32 -6.64 -1.01 4.80
N LEU A 33 -6.58 -0.48 3.58
CA LEU A 33 -5.39 0.18 3.07
C LEU A 33 -5.07 1.46 3.85
N ALA A 34 -6.07 2.25 4.23
CA ALA A 34 -5.92 3.42 5.09
C ALA A 34 -5.34 3.04 6.45
N GLY A 35 -5.89 2.02 7.12
CA GLY A 35 -5.34 1.53 8.39
C GLY A 35 -3.86 1.12 8.28
N ILE A 36 -3.48 0.38 7.24
CA ILE A 36 -2.08 0.00 6.99
C ILE A 36 -1.21 1.24 6.69
N TYR A 37 -1.74 2.21 5.94
CA TYR A 37 -1.02 3.44 5.58
C TYR A 37 -0.67 4.29 6.80
N TYR A 38 -1.64 4.53 7.68
CA TYR A 38 -1.45 5.36 8.87
C TYR A 38 -0.60 4.67 9.93
N ALA A 39 -0.67 3.35 10.05
CA ALA A 39 0.24 2.57 10.91
C ALA A 39 1.69 2.54 10.39
N ALA A 40 1.92 2.71 9.07
CA ALA A 40 3.24 2.69 8.49
C ALA A 40 3.99 4.03 8.66
N ARG A 41 5.32 3.97 8.75
CA ARG A 41 6.18 5.18 8.85
C ARG A 41 6.05 6.06 7.59
N PRO A 42 6.07 7.40 7.72
CA PRO A 42 6.17 8.32 6.58
C PRO A 42 7.33 7.96 5.65
N GLY A 43 7.11 8.08 4.33
CA GLY A 43 8.13 7.74 3.32
C GLY A 43 8.46 6.24 3.15
N SER A 44 7.86 5.36 3.95
CA SER A 44 8.09 3.91 3.85
C SER A 44 7.64 3.34 2.50
N LYS A 45 8.23 2.20 2.12
CA LYS A 45 7.83 1.45 0.92
C LYS A 45 6.35 1.08 0.94
N VAL A 46 5.78 0.79 2.11
CA VAL A 46 4.35 0.52 2.30
C VAL A 46 3.51 1.71 1.85
N ARG A 47 3.79 2.92 2.38
CA ARG A 47 3.07 4.13 1.98
C ARG A 47 3.24 4.43 0.49
N LYS A 48 4.44 4.24 -0.06
CA LYS A 48 4.71 4.43 -1.50
C LYS A 48 3.89 3.48 -2.36
N ALA A 49 3.80 2.19 -1.99
CA ALA A 49 3.01 1.20 -2.71
C ALA A 49 1.51 1.54 -2.68
N ILE A 50 0.97 1.92 -1.52
CA ILE A 50 -0.45 2.31 -1.38
C ILE A 50 -0.75 3.60 -2.17
N ASN A 51 0.14 4.59 -2.12
CA ASN A 51 0.01 5.80 -2.93
C ASN A 51 0.04 5.50 -4.43
N ALA A 52 0.89 4.57 -4.87
CA ALA A 52 0.94 4.16 -6.28
C ALA A 52 -0.36 3.47 -6.70
N GLU A 53 -0.91 2.60 -5.86
CA GLU A 53 -2.18 1.94 -6.12
C GLU A 53 -3.36 2.93 -6.17
N ALA A 54 -3.42 3.89 -5.25
CA ALA A 54 -4.43 4.95 -5.29
C ALA A 54 -4.41 5.71 -6.61
N ARG A 55 -3.22 6.11 -7.08
CA ARG A 55 -3.05 6.77 -8.37
C ARG A 55 -3.40 5.88 -9.56
N ARG A 56 -3.05 4.59 -9.51
CA ARG A 56 -3.40 3.61 -10.55
C ARG A 56 -4.93 3.48 -10.70
N CYS A 57 -5.65 3.58 -9.59
CA CYS A 57 -7.12 3.56 -9.55
C CYS A 57 -7.76 4.94 -9.84
N GLY A 58 -6.97 5.98 -10.17
CA GLY A 58 -7.47 7.32 -10.49
C GLY A 58 -7.76 8.22 -9.29
N TYR A 59 -7.37 7.82 -8.08
CA TYR A 59 -7.61 8.60 -6.86
C TYR A 59 -6.41 9.43 -6.44
N THR A 60 -6.69 10.60 -5.88
CA THR A 60 -5.71 11.32 -5.06
C THR A 60 -5.52 10.56 -3.74
N PRO A 61 -4.28 10.14 -3.38
CA PRO A 61 -4.06 9.32 -2.18
C PRO A 61 -4.55 9.98 -0.89
N SER A 62 -4.31 11.28 -0.70
CA SER A 62 -4.77 12.00 0.49
C SER A 62 -6.29 11.94 0.64
N THR A 63 -7.02 12.10 -0.46
CA THR A 63 -8.49 12.06 -0.46
C THR A 63 -9.03 10.67 -0.12
N ILE A 64 -8.64 9.64 -0.89
CA ILE A 64 -9.22 8.30 -0.71
C ILE A 64 -8.83 7.66 0.63
N LEU A 65 -7.61 7.93 1.12
CA LEU A 65 -7.16 7.41 2.40
C LEU A 65 -7.82 8.15 3.57
N ALA A 66 -8.01 9.47 3.49
CA ALA A 66 -8.69 10.25 4.53
C ALA A 66 -10.16 9.87 4.66
N LEU A 67 -10.89 9.73 3.54
CA LEU A 67 -12.29 9.28 3.51
C LEU A 67 -12.52 7.91 4.15
N ASN A 68 -11.45 7.12 4.30
CA ASN A 68 -11.49 5.75 4.77
C ASN A 68 -10.70 5.55 6.09
N ALA A 69 -10.29 6.65 6.73
CA ALA A 69 -9.53 6.63 7.99
C ALA A 69 -10.42 6.53 9.24
N GLU A 70 -11.74 6.74 9.09
CA GLU A 70 -12.76 6.71 10.15
C GLU A 70 -13.33 5.31 10.41
#